data_AF-A0A962DKX3-F1
#
_entry.id   AF-A0A962DKX3-F1
#
_cell.length_a   1.000
_cell.length_b   1.000
_cell.length_c   1.000
_cell.angle_alpha   90.00
_cell.angle_beta   90.00
_cell.angle_gamma   90.00
#
_symmetry.space_group_name_H-M   'P 1'
#
loop_
_entity.id
_entity.type
_entity.pdbx_description
1 polymer ?
#
loop_
_entity_poly.entity_id
_entity_poly.type
_entity_poly.pdbx_seq_one_letter_code
_entity_poly.pdbx_strand_id
1 'polypeptide(L)'
;MTPELKRAIIRCLPEFFSLSDAEQQRYKSTLSRVDYFKVKQHVVKQLFGINIINDSMDIYLENQSEKNLSNEIKDASNFINSHLSSNLNFGEDDLSNEQNLIVNTHMQPLYGIGEDSFYLDEFLVESLLDYDSLYDWYYSSYQWNVENEKERDKDYQAWPFYGGFSLEWARMLIDGEFYHANLSMASMYIHYELEELGNDYIQKLIPHEIEDSFSEPDNNGYIQMSLTTNAYGLEKPLKQLNNKFRTKLDETESRLQKEFDTMSLQEVLILDERDEDSPGKHFIFSDKEVLKKVNFKTFIKDCRKHEQKDASSFYIKLEREKQNLTDYLKEQYEDIIQ
;
A
#
# COMPACT_ATOMS: atom_id res chain seq x y z
N MET A 1 3.48 -19.88 -14.10
CA MET A 1 2.39 -19.37 -14.96
C MET A 1 1.47 -20.53 -15.33
N THR A 2 0.17 -20.37 -15.15
CA THR A 2 -0.84 -21.41 -15.47
C THR A 2 -1.09 -21.51 -16.98
N PRO A 3 -1.60 -22.65 -17.48
CA PRO A 3 -2.01 -22.78 -18.88
C PRO A 3 -3.03 -21.73 -19.33
N GLU A 4 -3.97 -21.37 -18.46
CA GLU A 4 -5.04 -20.39 -18.68
C GLU A 4 -4.44 -19.01 -18.94
N LEU A 5 -3.57 -18.55 -18.04
CA LEU A 5 -2.88 -17.26 -18.21
C LEU A 5 -2.00 -17.28 -19.48
N LYS A 6 -1.27 -18.37 -19.73
CA LYS A 6 -0.41 -18.48 -20.92
C LYS A 6 -1.22 -18.34 -22.22
N ARG A 7 -2.38 -18.99 -22.32
CA ARG A 7 -3.27 -18.86 -23.49
C ARG A 7 -3.81 -17.44 -23.63
N ALA A 8 -4.17 -16.79 -22.51
CA ALA A 8 -4.63 -15.41 -22.51
C ALA A 8 -3.55 -14.44 -23.02
N ILE A 9 -2.31 -14.58 -22.54
CA ILE A 9 -1.18 -13.76 -22.99
C ILE A 9 -0.90 -14.00 -24.47
N ILE A 10 -0.81 -15.25 -24.96
CA ILE A 10 -0.58 -15.53 -26.40
C ILE A 10 -1.63 -14.85 -27.27
N ARG A 11 -2.88 -14.81 -26.81
CA ARG A 11 -3.99 -14.21 -27.55
C ARG A 11 -3.95 -12.68 -27.54
N CYS A 12 -3.70 -12.09 -26.38
CA CYS A 12 -3.81 -10.64 -26.18
C CYS A 12 -2.49 -9.90 -26.46
N LEU A 13 -1.36 -10.57 -26.24
CA LEU A 13 0.00 -10.05 -26.25
C LEU A 13 0.95 -11.04 -26.96
N PRO A 14 0.78 -11.29 -28.27
CA PRO A 14 1.47 -12.36 -28.98
C PRO A 14 3.00 -12.24 -28.94
N GLU A 15 3.54 -11.01 -28.84
CA GLU A 15 4.98 -10.76 -28.76
C GLU A 15 5.57 -11.00 -27.37
N PHE A 16 4.77 -11.16 -26.32
CA PHE A 16 5.31 -11.27 -24.96
C PHE A 16 6.30 -12.43 -24.82
N PHE A 17 6.05 -13.57 -25.47
CA PHE A 17 6.93 -14.74 -25.42
C PHE A 17 8.08 -14.70 -26.45
N SER A 18 8.13 -13.69 -27.33
CA SER A 18 9.28 -13.45 -28.21
C SER A 18 10.35 -12.58 -27.52
N LEU A 19 9.98 -11.87 -26.46
CA LEU A 19 10.88 -11.07 -25.62
C LEU A 19 11.85 -11.95 -24.80
N SER A 20 13.06 -11.43 -24.57
CA SER A 20 14.00 -12.00 -23.60
C SER A 20 13.46 -11.91 -22.17
N ASP A 21 14.04 -12.68 -21.24
CA ASP A 21 13.60 -12.67 -19.83
C ASP A 21 13.66 -11.26 -19.21
N ALA A 22 14.70 -10.48 -19.52
CA ALA A 22 14.84 -9.11 -19.02
C ALA A 22 13.76 -8.18 -19.59
N GLU A 23 13.45 -8.30 -20.88
CA GLU A 23 12.40 -7.52 -21.54
C GLU A 23 11.01 -7.93 -21.03
N GLN A 24 10.77 -9.22 -20.78
CA GLN A 24 9.53 -9.67 -20.13
C GLN A 24 9.40 -9.05 -18.75
N GLN A 25 10.42 -9.10 -17.90
CA GLN A 25 10.37 -8.48 -16.56
C GLN A 25 10.07 -6.99 -16.65
N ARG A 26 10.72 -6.26 -17.57
CA ARG A 26 10.44 -4.84 -17.80
C ARG A 26 8.99 -4.62 -18.21
N TYR A 27 8.49 -5.41 -19.17
CA TYR A 27 7.11 -5.35 -19.61
C TYR A 27 6.12 -5.57 -18.47
N LYS A 28 6.35 -6.57 -17.60
CA LYS A 28 5.51 -6.82 -16.43
C LYS A 28 5.48 -5.62 -15.48
N SER A 29 6.64 -5.04 -15.20
CA SER A 29 6.77 -3.90 -14.28
C SER A 29 6.08 -2.63 -14.79
N THR A 30 5.94 -2.50 -16.11
CA THR A 30 5.33 -1.35 -16.77
C THR A 30 4.03 -1.75 -17.49
N LEU A 31 3.37 -2.82 -17.03
CA LEU A 31 2.21 -3.39 -17.70
C LEU A 31 1.09 -2.34 -17.79
N SER A 32 0.63 -2.07 -19.01
CA SER A 32 -0.45 -1.11 -19.20
C SER A 32 -1.76 -1.64 -18.61
N ARG A 33 -2.59 -0.74 -18.06
CA ARG A 33 -3.95 -1.08 -17.58
C ARG A 33 -4.80 -1.73 -18.68
N VAL A 34 -4.61 -1.33 -19.93
CA VAL A 34 -5.25 -1.91 -21.11
C VAL A 34 -4.89 -3.38 -21.29
N ASP A 35 -3.60 -3.68 -21.29
CA ASP A 35 -3.11 -5.04 -21.53
C ASP A 35 -3.49 -5.96 -20.35
N TYR A 36 -3.34 -5.46 -19.13
CA TYR A 36 -3.82 -6.12 -17.92
C TYR A 36 -5.29 -6.51 -18.05
N PHE A 37 -6.15 -5.56 -18.41
CA PHE A 37 -7.59 -5.80 -18.51
C PHE A 37 -7.95 -6.79 -19.62
N LYS A 38 -7.36 -6.68 -20.80
CA LYS A 38 -7.57 -7.63 -21.91
C LYS A 38 -7.23 -9.07 -21.49
N VAL A 39 -6.12 -9.25 -20.79
CA VAL A 39 -5.72 -10.55 -20.28
C VAL A 39 -6.66 -11.02 -19.16
N LYS A 40 -7.03 -10.14 -18.21
CA LYS A 40 -8.00 -10.44 -17.12
C LYS A 40 -9.34 -10.91 -17.69
N GLN A 41 -9.91 -10.20 -18.67
CA GLN A 41 -11.16 -10.60 -19.34
C GLN A 41 -11.08 -12.02 -19.90
N HIS A 42 -9.98 -12.37 -20.56
CA HIS A 42 -9.82 -13.71 -21.13
C HIS A 42 -9.65 -14.78 -20.05
N VAL A 43 -8.90 -14.49 -18.99
CA VAL A 43 -8.73 -15.39 -17.84
C VAL A 43 -10.07 -15.64 -17.14
N VAL A 44 -10.82 -14.59 -16.82
CA VAL A 44 -12.15 -14.69 -16.18
C VAL A 44 -13.13 -15.49 -17.03
N LYS A 45 -13.15 -15.24 -18.34
CA LYS A 45 -13.98 -16.02 -19.27
C LYS A 45 -13.59 -17.49 -19.31
N GLN A 46 -12.30 -17.81 -19.29
CA GLN A 46 -11.85 -19.20 -19.30
C GLN A 46 -12.16 -19.92 -17.98
N LEU A 47 -11.97 -19.24 -16.85
CA LEU A 47 -12.15 -19.84 -15.52
C LEU A 47 -13.62 -20.01 -15.14
N PHE A 48 -14.46 -19.02 -15.47
CA PHE A 48 -15.83 -18.95 -14.95
C PHE A 48 -16.92 -18.82 -16.03
N GLY A 49 -16.55 -18.66 -17.30
CA GLY A 49 -17.51 -18.39 -18.37
C GLY A 49 -18.13 -16.99 -18.31
N ILE A 50 -17.59 -16.10 -17.47
CA ILE A 50 -18.07 -14.72 -17.28
C ILE A 50 -17.42 -13.81 -18.32
N ASN A 51 -18.22 -12.96 -18.98
CA ASN A 51 -17.68 -11.88 -19.81
C ASN A 51 -17.72 -10.60 -19.00
N ILE A 52 -16.55 -10.07 -18.61
CA ILE A 52 -16.46 -8.74 -18.02
C ILE A 52 -16.53 -7.72 -19.15
N ILE A 53 -17.54 -6.85 -19.11
CA ILE A 53 -17.71 -5.74 -20.04
C ILE A 53 -17.35 -4.47 -19.26
N ASN A 54 -16.53 -3.60 -19.85
CA ASN A 54 -16.27 -2.29 -19.29
C ASN A 54 -16.53 -1.27 -20.38
N ASP A 55 -17.74 -0.73 -20.39
CA ASP A 55 -18.20 0.24 -21.40
C ASP A 55 -17.25 1.44 -21.52
N SER A 56 -16.59 1.83 -20.42
CA SER A 56 -15.61 2.93 -20.40
C SER A 56 -14.25 2.53 -20.99
N MET A 57 -13.84 1.27 -20.85
CA MET A 57 -12.62 0.73 -21.47
C MET A 57 -12.84 0.45 -22.96
N ASP A 58 -14.02 -0.01 -23.37
CA ASP A 58 -14.34 -0.21 -24.78
C ASP A 58 -14.31 1.13 -25.53
N ILE A 59 -14.87 2.20 -24.93
CA ILE A 59 -14.73 3.58 -25.43
C ILE A 59 -13.25 4.02 -25.48
N TYR A 60 -12.44 3.69 -24.46
CA TYR A 60 -11.01 4.02 -24.44
C TYR A 60 -10.23 3.31 -25.56
N LEU A 61 -10.50 2.02 -25.77
CA LEU A 61 -9.86 1.19 -26.78
C LEU A 61 -10.29 1.58 -28.21
N GLU A 62 -11.55 1.93 -28.42
CA GLU A 62 -12.06 2.49 -29.67
C GLU A 62 -11.33 3.80 -30.00
N ASN A 63 -11.19 4.71 -29.04
CA ASN A 63 -10.48 5.99 -29.22
C ASN A 63 -8.97 5.83 -29.52
N GLN A 64 -8.31 4.81 -28.98
CA GLN A 64 -6.90 4.51 -29.29
C GLN A 64 -6.71 3.95 -30.70
N SER A 65 -7.71 3.23 -31.23
CA SER A 65 -7.67 2.70 -32.60
C SER A 65 -7.86 3.78 -33.67
N GLU A 66 -8.43 4.94 -33.31
CA GLU A 66 -8.77 6.03 -34.24
C GLU A 66 -7.72 7.14 -34.37
N LYS A 67 -6.60 7.16 -33.62
CA LYS A 67 -5.67 8.32 -33.64
C LYS A 67 -4.27 8.06 -34.24
N ASN A 68 -4.18 8.35 -35.54
CA ASN A 68 -3.16 9.26 -36.06
C ASN A 68 -3.59 10.71 -35.73
N LEU A 69 -3.26 11.30 -34.58
CA LEU A 69 -3.53 12.74 -34.36
C LEU A 69 -2.65 13.41 -33.27
N SER A 70 -2.52 14.73 -33.42
CA SER A 70 -1.47 15.67 -32.99
C SER A 70 -1.22 15.84 -31.47
N ASN A 71 -0.10 16.51 -31.15
CA ASN A 71 0.43 16.76 -29.80
C ASN A 71 -0.54 17.45 -28.81
N GLU A 72 -1.54 18.21 -29.26
CA GLU A 72 -2.55 18.85 -28.38
C GLU A 72 -3.50 17.83 -27.71
N ILE A 73 -3.57 16.59 -28.20
CA ILE A 73 -4.39 15.53 -27.62
C ILE A 73 -3.67 14.78 -26.49
N LYS A 74 -2.35 14.94 -26.31
CA LYS A 74 -1.63 14.29 -25.20
C LYS A 74 -2.10 14.78 -23.84
N ASP A 75 -2.38 16.08 -23.71
CA ASP A 75 -2.84 16.66 -22.45
C ASP A 75 -4.30 16.27 -22.15
N ALA A 76 -5.15 16.19 -23.18
CA ALA A 76 -6.49 15.63 -23.06
C ALA A 76 -6.47 14.13 -22.76
N SER A 77 -5.50 13.38 -23.29
CA SER A 77 -5.32 11.96 -22.98
C SER A 77 -4.85 11.75 -21.55
N ASN A 78 -4.01 12.62 -21.01
CA ASN A 78 -3.61 12.58 -19.61
C ASN A 78 -4.78 12.92 -18.66
N PHE A 79 -5.62 13.88 -19.04
CA PHE A 79 -6.85 14.21 -18.32
C PHE A 79 -7.88 13.06 -18.38
N ILE A 80 -8.08 12.45 -19.55
CA ILE A 80 -8.96 11.27 -19.71
C ILE A 80 -8.37 10.06 -18.99
N ASN A 81 -7.06 9.85 -19.02
CA ASN A 81 -6.38 8.77 -18.30
C ASN A 81 -6.54 8.94 -16.78
N SER A 82 -6.52 10.16 -16.23
CA SER A 82 -6.75 10.41 -14.80
C SER A 82 -8.24 10.33 -14.40
N HIS A 83 -9.15 10.65 -15.32
CA HIS A 83 -10.60 10.59 -15.08
C HIS A 83 -11.21 9.20 -15.31
N LEU A 84 -10.59 8.39 -16.17
CA LEU A 84 -10.90 6.96 -16.32
C LEU A 84 -10.17 6.13 -15.27
N SER A 85 -8.96 6.51 -14.83
CA SER A 85 -8.24 5.74 -13.80
C SER A 85 -8.96 5.68 -12.46
N SER A 86 -9.78 6.68 -12.14
CA SER A 86 -10.64 6.74 -10.94
C SER A 86 -12.00 6.06 -11.11
N ASN A 87 -12.46 5.81 -12.35
CA ASN A 87 -13.75 5.20 -12.65
C ASN A 87 -13.66 3.77 -13.23
N LEU A 88 -12.45 3.26 -13.47
CA LEU A 88 -12.22 1.88 -13.88
C LEU A 88 -12.32 0.97 -12.65
N ASN A 89 -13.54 0.72 -12.16
CA ASN A 89 -13.77 -0.47 -11.36
C ASN A 89 -13.60 -1.66 -12.31
N PHE A 90 -12.47 -2.37 -12.22
CA PHE A 90 -12.05 -3.38 -13.19
C PHE A 90 -12.82 -4.70 -13.05
N GLY A 91 -14.15 -4.62 -12.97
CA GLY A 91 -15.06 -5.75 -12.78
C GLY A 91 -14.81 -6.53 -11.50
N GLU A 92 -14.17 -5.92 -10.49
CA GLU A 92 -14.00 -6.56 -9.17
C GLU A 92 -15.34 -6.74 -8.47
N ASP A 93 -16.28 -5.81 -8.69
CA ASP A 93 -17.67 -5.89 -8.22
C ASP A 93 -18.47 -7.04 -8.87
N ASP A 94 -18.04 -7.54 -10.03
CA ASP A 94 -18.74 -8.60 -10.76
C ASP A 94 -18.35 -10.02 -10.27
N LEU A 95 -17.34 -10.12 -9.41
CA LEU A 95 -16.79 -11.38 -8.91
C LEU A 95 -16.97 -11.48 -7.40
N SER A 96 -17.28 -12.69 -6.92
CA SER A 96 -17.19 -12.98 -5.47
C SER A 96 -15.74 -12.91 -4.98
N ASN A 97 -15.54 -12.76 -3.67
CA ASN A 97 -14.19 -12.74 -3.06
C ASN A 97 -13.37 -13.98 -3.44
N GLU A 98 -13.97 -15.18 -3.43
CA GLU A 98 -13.32 -16.42 -3.85
C GLU A 98 -12.90 -16.37 -5.33
N GLN A 99 -13.76 -15.88 -6.21
CA GLN A 99 -13.42 -15.73 -7.63
C GLN A 99 -12.30 -14.70 -7.84
N ASN A 100 -12.34 -13.57 -7.12
CA ASN A 100 -11.30 -12.55 -7.15
C ASN A 100 -9.95 -13.13 -6.71
N LEU A 101 -9.91 -13.92 -5.63
CA LEU A 101 -8.71 -14.61 -5.17
C LEU A 101 -8.13 -15.55 -6.24
N ILE A 102 -8.99 -16.36 -6.88
CA ILE A 102 -8.57 -17.26 -7.96
C ILE A 102 -8.02 -16.46 -9.14
N VAL A 103 -8.68 -15.37 -9.55
CA VAL A 103 -8.20 -14.51 -10.64
C VAL A 103 -6.85 -13.89 -10.29
N ASN A 104 -6.72 -13.31 -9.09
CA ASN A 104 -5.49 -12.70 -8.62
C ASN A 104 -4.34 -13.71 -8.62
N THR A 105 -4.59 -14.93 -8.12
CA THR A 105 -3.62 -16.03 -8.16
C THR A 105 -3.15 -16.34 -9.59
N HIS A 106 -4.08 -16.40 -10.55
CA HIS A 106 -3.74 -16.69 -11.95
C HIS A 106 -3.03 -15.53 -12.63
N MET A 107 -3.39 -14.28 -12.29
CA MET A 107 -2.90 -13.08 -12.92
C MET A 107 -1.56 -12.60 -12.34
N GLN A 108 -1.23 -12.93 -11.09
CA GLN A 108 0.01 -12.46 -10.43
C GLN A 108 1.28 -12.61 -11.28
N PRO A 109 1.52 -13.73 -11.99
CA PRO A 109 2.71 -13.88 -12.82
C PRO A 109 2.80 -12.94 -14.04
N LEU A 110 1.72 -12.25 -14.41
CA LEU A 110 1.68 -11.30 -15.52
C LEU A 110 2.21 -9.92 -15.14
N TYR A 111 1.97 -9.46 -13.92
CA TYR A 111 2.32 -8.11 -13.48
C TYR A 111 3.37 -8.09 -12.36
N GLY A 112 3.53 -9.19 -11.63
CA GLY A 112 4.58 -9.37 -10.65
C GLY A 112 5.95 -9.62 -11.27
N ILE A 113 7.00 -9.10 -10.64
CA ILE A 113 8.40 -9.23 -11.04
C ILE A 113 9.16 -10.25 -10.19
N GLY A 114 10.29 -10.73 -10.69
CA GLY A 114 11.17 -11.63 -9.94
C GLY A 114 10.70 -13.08 -9.83
N GLU A 115 11.39 -13.83 -8.97
CA GLU A 115 11.13 -15.24 -8.67
C GLU A 115 9.74 -15.44 -8.04
N ASP A 116 9.34 -14.51 -7.17
CA ASP A 116 8.12 -14.58 -6.37
C ASP A 116 6.93 -13.84 -7.02
N SER A 117 7.09 -13.32 -8.25
CA SER A 117 6.09 -12.45 -8.88
C SER A 117 5.66 -11.31 -7.95
N PHE A 118 6.61 -10.62 -7.33
CA PHE A 118 6.37 -9.51 -6.41
C PHE A 118 5.72 -8.32 -7.12
N TYR A 119 4.70 -7.74 -6.52
CA TYR A 119 4.02 -6.54 -6.96
C TYR A 119 3.72 -5.64 -5.75
N LEU A 120 3.83 -4.32 -5.94
CA LEU A 120 3.50 -3.33 -4.93
C LEU A 120 2.29 -2.53 -5.43
N ASP A 121 1.22 -2.48 -4.64
CA ASP A 121 -0.10 -2.00 -5.07
C ASP A 121 -0.14 -0.46 -5.14
N GLU A 122 0.48 0.23 -4.18
CA GLU A 122 0.23 1.66 -3.94
C GLU A 122 1.42 2.55 -4.29
N PHE A 123 1.95 2.51 -5.53
CA PHE A 123 3.12 3.34 -5.83
C PHE A 123 3.21 3.96 -7.23
N LEU A 124 3.81 5.15 -7.28
CA LEU A 124 3.93 6.02 -8.45
C LEU A 124 5.34 5.97 -9.08
N VAL A 125 5.99 4.82 -9.09
CA VAL A 125 7.26 4.63 -9.82
C VAL A 125 7.01 3.94 -11.16
N GLU A 126 7.81 4.28 -12.17
CA GLU A 126 7.67 3.64 -13.49
C GLU A 126 7.99 2.14 -13.44
N SER A 127 9.03 1.74 -12.69
CA SER A 127 9.42 0.34 -12.57
C SER A 127 10.20 0.07 -11.28
N LEU A 128 9.79 -0.95 -10.52
CA LEU A 128 10.57 -1.44 -9.36
C LEU A 128 11.92 -2.07 -9.76
N LEU A 129 12.13 -2.36 -11.05
CA LEU A 129 13.38 -2.93 -11.55
C LEU A 129 14.52 -1.91 -11.64
N ASP A 130 14.21 -0.62 -11.48
CA ASP A 130 15.20 0.46 -11.46
C ASP A 130 15.89 0.60 -10.10
N TYR A 131 15.46 -0.18 -9.11
CA TYR A 131 16.00 -0.19 -7.75
C TYR A 131 16.62 -1.56 -7.44
N ASP A 132 17.85 -1.53 -6.95
CA ASP A 132 18.56 -2.76 -6.57
C ASP A 132 17.93 -3.38 -5.31
N SER A 133 17.55 -2.54 -4.34
CA SER A 133 16.98 -2.99 -3.08
C SER A 133 15.72 -2.24 -2.65
N LEU A 134 15.01 -2.80 -1.67
CA LEU A 134 13.90 -2.14 -0.99
C LEU A 134 14.35 -0.81 -0.34
N TYR A 135 15.61 -0.74 0.11
CA TYR A 135 16.21 0.51 0.58
C TYR A 135 16.27 1.56 -0.51
N ASP A 136 16.81 1.23 -1.69
CA ASP A 136 17.05 2.21 -2.76
C ASP A 136 15.73 2.81 -3.27
N TRP A 137 14.71 1.96 -3.37
CA TRP A 137 13.35 2.38 -3.70
C TRP A 137 12.80 3.36 -2.67
N TYR A 138 12.76 2.98 -1.39
CA TYR A 138 12.14 3.83 -0.37
C TYR A 138 12.95 5.11 -0.10
N TYR A 139 14.29 5.01 -0.17
CA TYR A 139 15.18 6.16 -0.03
C TYR A 139 14.97 7.17 -1.16
N SER A 140 14.72 6.71 -2.39
CA SER A 140 14.38 7.60 -3.51
C SER A 140 13.11 8.42 -3.24
N SER A 141 12.06 7.80 -2.70
CA SER A 141 10.83 8.50 -2.30
C SER A 141 11.08 9.49 -1.17
N TYR A 142 11.88 9.11 -0.18
CA TYR A 142 12.30 10.00 0.90
C TYR A 142 13.06 11.22 0.37
N GLN A 143 13.99 11.04 -0.57
CA GLN A 143 14.74 12.15 -1.18
C GLN A 143 13.81 13.11 -1.92
N TRP A 144 12.86 12.59 -2.71
CA TRP A 144 11.87 13.39 -3.41
C TRP A 144 11.04 14.25 -2.43
N ASN A 145 10.60 13.66 -1.31
CA ASN A 145 9.90 14.39 -0.25
C ASN A 145 10.77 15.50 0.36
N VAL A 146 12.03 15.21 0.68
CA VAL A 146 12.97 16.21 1.22
C VAL A 146 13.21 17.35 0.24
N GLU A 147 13.33 17.07 -1.05
CA GLU A 147 13.53 18.09 -2.09
C GLU A 147 12.30 19.00 -2.19
N ASN A 148 11.10 18.43 -2.24
CA ASN A 148 9.85 19.20 -2.27
C ASN A 148 9.66 20.08 -1.03
N GLU A 149 9.98 19.57 0.16
CA GLU A 149 9.86 20.36 1.39
C GLU A 149 10.89 21.49 1.44
N LYS A 150 12.11 21.28 0.95
CA LYS A 150 13.11 22.37 0.81
C LYS A 150 12.69 23.45 -0.19
N GLU A 151 11.92 23.10 -1.21
CA GLU A 151 11.35 24.09 -2.14
C GLU A 151 10.26 24.94 -1.47
N ARG A 152 9.48 24.36 -0.55
CA ARG A 152 8.40 25.03 0.19
C ARG A 152 8.92 25.86 1.36
N ASP A 153 9.89 25.33 2.10
CA ASP A 153 10.53 25.94 3.25
C ASP A 153 12.05 25.83 3.15
N LYS A 154 12.72 26.98 2.96
CA LYS A 154 14.17 27.04 2.80
C LYS A 154 14.94 26.73 4.07
N ASP A 155 14.30 26.86 5.23
CA ASP A 155 14.91 26.56 6.52
C ASP A 155 14.67 25.10 6.95
N TYR A 156 13.91 24.34 6.16
CA TYR A 156 13.61 22.93 6.41
C TYR A 156 14.88 22.10 6.62
N GLN A 157 14.92 21.38 7.75
CA GLN A 157 15.95 20.42 8.07
C GLN A 157 15.40 19.02 7.87
N ALA A 158 16.01 18.28 6.96
CA ALA A 158 15.63 16.90 6.69
C ALA A 158 15.87 16.03 7.93
N TRP A 159 14.86 15.23 8.28
CA TRP A 159 14.95 14.25 9.35
C TRP A 159 15.95 13.13 8.98
N PRO A 160 16.64 12.49 9.92
CA PRO A 160 17.47 11.34 9.59
C PRO A 160 16.64 10.22 8.96
N PHE A 161 17.17 9.55 7.94
CA PHE A 161 16.50 8.42 7.31
C PHE A 161 16.70 7.14 8.13
N TYR A 162 15.59 6.58 8.59
CA TYR A 162 15.53 5.32 9.35
C TYR A 162 14.74 4.23 8.60
N GLY A 163 14.31 4.49 7.37
CA GLY A 163 13.09 3.88 6.82
C GLY A 163 11.86 4.67 7.30
N GLY A 164 10.66 4.17 7.05
CA GLY A 164 9.44 4.89 7.44
C GLY A 164 8.15 4.39 6.80
N PHE A 165 8.20 3.36 5.95
CA PHE A 165 6.99 2.84 5.36
C PHE A 165 6.18 2.03 6.38
N SER A 166 4.86 2.20 6.32
CA SER A 166 3.87 1.56 7.17
C SER A 166 2.79 1.00 6.26
N LEU A 167 2.48 -0.29 6.43
CA LEU A 167 1.43 -0.99 5.69
C LEU A 167 1.48 -0.80 4.17
N GLU A 168 2.66 -0.87 3.55
CA GLU A 168 2.73 -0.83 2.08
C GLU A 168 2.16 -2.13 1.53
N TRP A 169 1.12 -2.03 0.72
CA TRP A 169 0.43 -3.18 0.18
C TRP A 169 1.21 -3.82 -0.96
N ALA A 170 1.39 -5.12 -0.86
CA ALA A 170 2.09 -5.94 -1.83
C ALA A 170 1.31 -7.22 -2.13
N ARG A 171 1.61 -7.82 -3.28
CA ARG A 171 1.10 -9.14 -3.68
C ARG A 171 2.24 -9.97 -4.22
N MET A 172 2.26 -11.25 -3.90
CA MET A 172 3.30 -12.15 -4.36
C MET A 172 2.88 -13.62 -4.29
N LEU A 173 3.69 -14.47 -4.89
CA LEU A 173 3.62 -15.91 -4.76
C LEU A 173 4.67 -16.39 -3.76
N ILE A 174 4.25 -17.08 -2.71
CA ILE A 174 5.11 -17.69 -1.71
C ILE A 174 4.94 -19.20 -1.83
N ASP A 175 6.01 -19.90 -2.20
CA ASP A 175 6.01 -21.35 -2.45
C ASP A 175 4.92 -21.79 -3.46
N GLY A 176 4.55 -20.90 -4.38
CA GLY A 176 3.55 -21.14 -5.43
C GLY A 176 2.12 -20.77 -5.07
N GLU A 177 1.86 -20.32 -3.83
CA GLU A 177 0.56 -19.85 -3.37
C GLU A 177 0.53 -18.31 -3.36
N PHE A 178 -0.62 -17.73 -3.70
CA PHE A 178 -0.82 -16.28 -3.72
C PHE A 178 -1.08 -15.74 -2.32
N TYR A 179 -0.47 -14.60 -1.99
CA TYR A 179 -0.67 -13.88 -0.74
C TYR A 179 -0.85 -12.38 -1.01
N HIS A 180 -1.79 -11.77 -0.30
CA HIS A 180 -1.70 -10.35 0.01
C HIS A 180 -0.64 -10.15 1.08
N ALA A 181 0.05 -9.02 1.05
CA ALA A 181 1.07 -8.73 2.03
C ALA A 181 1.11 -7.25 2.40
N ASN A 182 1.49 -7.01 3.65
CA ASN A 182 1.84 -5.71 4.17
C ASN A 182 3.35 -5.66 4.41
N LEU A 183 3.98 -4.55 4.04
CA LEU A 183 5.38 -4.28 4.37
C LEU A 183 5.44 -3.14 5.40
N SER A 184 6.20 -3.30 6.46
CA SER A 184 6.35 -2.24 7.46
C SER A 184 7.73 -2.24 8.11
N MET A 185 8.21 -1.06 8.47
CA MET A 185 9.29 -0.96 9.46
C MET A 185 8.75 -1.34 10.84
N ALA A 186 9.57 -2.00 11.68
CA ALA A 186 9.19 -2.39 13.04
C ALA A 186 8.72 -1.21 13.90
N SER A 187 9.35 -0.04 13.76
CA SER A 187 8.91 1.19 14.41
C SER A 187 7.51 1.64 13.95
N MET A 188 7.22 1.51 12.66
CA MET A 188 5.96 1.95 12.06
C MET A 188 4.82 0.98 12.33
N TYR A 189 5.10 -0.32 12.36
CA TYR A 189 4.15 -1.33 12.82
C TYR A 189 3.69 -1.03 14.26
N ILE A 190 4.64 -0.77 15.16
CA ILE A 190 4.29 -0.40 16.54
C ILE A 190 3.53 0.93 16.56
N HIS A 191 3.92 1.94 15.77
CA HIS A 191 3.18 3.19 15.67
C HIS A 191 1.71 2.94 15.29
N TYR A 192 1.46 2.15 14.24
CA TYR A 192 0.12 1.82 13.76
C TYR A 192 -0.72 1.13 14.86
N GLU A 193 -0.16 0.10 15.51
CA GLU A 193 -0.83 -0.60 16.61
C GLU A 193 -1.16 0.31 17.80
N LEU A 194 -0.32 1.32 18.06
CA LEU A 194 -0.54 2.32 19.11
C LEU A 194 -1.59 3.35 18.69
N GLU A 195 -1.63 3.72 17.41
CA GLU A 195 -2.66 4.61 16.88
C GLU A 195 -4.05 4.00 17.02
N GLU A 196 -4.23 2.76 16.54
CA GLU A 196 -5.49 2.02 16.64
C GLU A 196 -5.93 1.86 18.11
N LEU A 197 -5.02 1.38 18.97
CA LEU A 197 -5.31 1.24 20.39
C LEU A 197 -5.69 2.58 21.05
N GLY A 198 -4.96 3.65 20.74
CA GLY A 198 -5.19 4.95 21.34
C GLY A 198 -6.51 5.58 20.90
N ASN A 199 -6.89 5.44 19.62
CA ASN A 199 -8.19 5.86 19.11
C ASN A 199 -9.32 5.11 19.84
N ASP A 200 -9.23 3.78 19.92
CA ASP A 200 -10.18 2.93 20.65
C ASP A 200 -10.27 3.29 22.14
N TYR A 201 -9.14 3.58 22.77
CA TYR A 201 -9.08 3.91 24.18
C TYR A 201 -9.66 5.30 24.47
N ILE A 202 -9.38 6.29 23.62
CA ILE A 202 -9.99 7.63 23.71
C ILE A 202 -11.50 7.55 23.51
N GLN A 203 -11.98 6.75 22.55
CA GLN A 203 -13.41 6.50 22.36
C GLN A 203 -14.07 5.93 23.63
N LYS A 204 -13.37 5.05 24.37
CA LYS A 204 -13.86 4.51 25.66
C LYS A 204 -13.89 5.56 26.78
N LEU A 205 -12.91 6.48 26.81
CA LEU A 205 -12.82 7.53 27.83
C LEU A 205 -13.81 8.68 27.58
N ILE A 206 -13.96 9.09 26.32
CA ILE A 206 -14.88 10.13 25.87
C ILE A 206 -15.62 9.59 24.64
N PRO A 207 -16.78 8.96 24.82
CA PRO A 207 -17.61 8.54 23.71
C PRO A 207 -17.97 9.74 22.83
N HIS A 208 -17.73 9.60 21.54
CA HIS A 208 -18.02 10.63 20.55
C HIS A 208 -18.43 10.01 19.21
N GLU A 209 -19.07 10.82 18.38
CA GLU A 209 -19.49 10.47 17.03
C GLU A 209 -18.91 11.48 16.03
N ILE A 210 -18.52 10.97 14.86
CA ILE A 210 -18.15 11.80 13.72
C ILE A 210 -19.39 11.92 12.85
N GLU A 211 -19.88 13.15 12.70
CA GLU A 211 -21.00 13.48 11.82
C GLU A 211 -20.42 14.11 10.55
N ASP A 212 -20.78 13.54 9.39
CA ASP A 212 -20.43 14.09 8.08
C ASP A 212 -21.60 14.88 7.49
N SER A 213 -21.26 15.90 6.72
CA SER A 213 -22.24 16.67 5.95
C SER A 213 -21.64 17.07 4.61
N PHE A 214 -22.49 17.05 3.58
CA PHE A 214 -22.11 17.35 2.22
C PHE A 214 -22.75 18.67 1.79
N SER A 215 -21.97 19.55 1.15
CA SER A 215 -22.53 20.72 0.48
C SER A 215 -23.34 20.32 -0.75
N GLU A 216 -24.17 21.24 -1.26
CA GLU A 216 -24.59 21.12 -2.66
C GLU A 216 -23.38 21.21 -3.59
N PRO A 217 -23.42 20.58 -4.79
CA PRO A 217 -22.36 20.71 -5.77
C PRO A 217 -22.17 22.18 -6.18
N ASP A 218 -20.92 22.64 -6.23
CA ASP A 218 -20.60 23.97 -6.73
C ASP A 218 -20.77 24.06 -8.27
N ASN A 219 -20.47 25.23 -8.85
CA ASN A 219 -20.60 25.45 -10.30
C ASN A 219 -19.68 24.57 -11.16
N ASN A 220 -18.71 23.88 -10.56
CA ASN A 220 -17.82 22.92 -11.22
C ASN A 220 -18.15 21.46 -10.86
N GLY A 221 -19.22 21.24 -10.10
CA GLY A 221 -19.65 19.92 -9.63
C GLY A 221 -18.89 19.40 -8.40
N TYR A 222 -18.09 20.24 -7.70
CA TYR A 222 -17.40 19.83 -6.49
C TYR A 222 -18.34 19.82 -5.28
N ILE A 223 -18.30 18.75 -4.50
CA ILE A 223 -19.04 18.60 -3.24
C ILE A 223 -18.03 18.72 -2.11
N GLN A 224 -18.27 19.65 -1.18
CA GLN A 224 -17.46 19.78 0.02
C GLN A 224 -18.02 18.88 1.11
N MET A 225 -17.18 17.99 1.63
CA MET A 225 -17.46 17.22 2.84
C MET A 225 -16.96 17.98 4.07
N SER A 226 -17.80 18.09 5.10
CA SER A 226 -17.44 18.64 6.41
C SER A 226 -17.65 17.57 7.47
N LEU A 227 -16.59 17.30 8.25
CA LEU A 227 -16.64 16.39 9.39
C LEU A 227 -16.71 17.20 10.69
N THR A 228 -17.67 16.87 11.54
CA THR A 228 -17.84 17.45 12.87
C THR A 228 -17.84 16.36 13.92
N THR A 229 -17.32 16.68 15.12
CA THR A 229 -17.27 15.73 16.23
C THR A 229 -18.25 16.14 17.30
N ASN A 230 -19.20 15.25 17.61
CA ASN A 230 -20.12 15.38 18.72
C ASN A 230 -19.61 14.52 19.89
N ALA A 231 -19.18 15.18 20.96
CA ALA A 231 -18.68 14.52 22.17
C ALA A 231 -19.58 14.81 23.38
N TYR A 232 -20.86 15.10 23.12
CA TYR A 232 -21.90 15.32 24.13
C TYR A 232 -21.52 16.34 25.22
N GLY A 233 -20.85 17.43 24.83
CA GLY A 233 -20.39 18.48 25.74
C GLY A 233 -18.93 18.36 26.20
N LEU A 234 -18.20 17.33 25.72
CA LEU A 234 -16.78 17.09 26.01
C LEU A 234 -15.88 17.36 24.79
N GLU A 235 -16.30 18.17 23.82
CA GLU A 235 -15.56 18.40 22.56
C GLU A 235 -14.20 19.05 22.83
N LYS A 236 -14.16 20.00 23.78
CA LYS A 236 -12.92 20.69 24.18
C LYS A 236 -11.95 19.73 24.92
N PRO A 237 -12.38 18.97 25.93
CA PRO A 237 -11.59 17.88 26.50
C PRO A 237 -11.07 16.88 25.45
N LEU A 238 -11.95 16.39 24.57
CA LEU A 238 -11.60 15.43 23.52
C LEU A 238 -10.50 15.97 22.60
N LYS A 239 -10.64 17.21 22.12
CA LYS A 239 -9.62 17.86 21.30
C LYS A 239 -8.27 17.96 22.01
N GLN A 240 -8.27 18.29 23.30
CA GLN A 240 -7.03 18.38 24.09
C GLN A 240 -6.38 17.01 24.27
N LEU A 241 -7.17 15.98 24.56
CA LEU A 241 -6.68 14.62 24.72
C LEU A 241 -6.11 14.08 23.39
N ASN A 242 -6.81 14.29 22.28
CA ASN A 242 -6.34 13.93 20.94
C ASN A 242 -5.02 14.64 20.59
N ASN A 243 -4.88 15.94 20.89
CA ASN A 243 -3.63 16.64 20.65
C ASN A 243 -2.46 16.03 21.45
N LYS A 244 -2.67 15.74 22.75
CA LYS A 244 -1.67 15.10 23.60
C LYS A 244 -1.32 13.69 23.11
N PHE A 245 -2.33 12.94 22.67
CA PHE A 245 -2.16 11.62 22.08
C PHE A 245 -1.27 11.67 20.83
N ARG A 246 -1.56 12.58 19.90
CA ARG A 246 -0.76 12.76 18.67
C ARG A 246 0.69 13.13 18.99
N THR A 247 0.91 14.09 19.90
CA THR A 247 2.27 14.41 20.36
C THR A 247 2.98 13.19 20.96
N LYS A 248 2.28 12.38 21.76
CA LYS A 248 2.84 11.17 22.36
C LYS A 248 3.20 10.11 21.32
N LEU A 249 2.40 9.96 20.27
CA LEU A 249 2.69 9.07 19.15
C LEU A 249 3.94 9.54 18.40
N ASP A 250 4.04 10.82 18.05
CA ASP A 250 5.19 11.38 17.32
C ASP A 250 6.51 11.19 18.11
N GLU A 251 6.47 11.45 19.43
CA GLU A 251 7.60 11.22 20.34
C GLU A 251 8.00 9.74 20.40
N THR A 252 7.00 8.85 20.41
CA THR A 252 7.21 7.41 20.49
C THR A 252 7.78 6.87 19.19
N GLU A 253 7.25 7.29 18.04
CA GLU A 253 7.76 6.97 16.72
C GLU A 253 9.23 7.37 16.56
N SER A 254 9.53 8.64 16.84
CA SER A 254 10.89 9.19 16.73
C SER A 254 11.89 8.41 17.58
N ARG A 255 11.48 8.02 18.80
CA ARG A 255 12.29 7.20 19.69
C ARG A 255 12.47 5.79 19.13
N LEU A 256 11.40 5.14 18.68
CA LEU A 256 11.42 3.77 18.18
C LEU A 256 12.24 3.64 16.90
N GLN A 257 12.07 4.54 15.93
CA GLN A 257 12.87 4.57 14.70
C GLN A 257 14.37 4.61 15.03
N LYS A 258 14.77 5.51 15.92
CA LYS A 258 16.16 5.62 16.37
C LYS A 258 16.64 4.39 17.13
N GLU A 259 15.81 3.83 18.01
CA GLU A 259 16.13 2.64 18.81
C GLU A 259 16.42 1.44 17.90
N PHE A 260 15.51 1.15 16.97
CA PHE A 260 15.65 0.05 16.01
C PHE A 260 16.85 0.24 15.08
N ASP A 261 17.04 1.43 14.53
CA ASP A 261 18.22 1.75 13.69
C ASP A 261 19.53 1.58 14.46
N THR A 262 19.56 1.97 15.75
CA THR A 262 20.74 1.81 16.62
C THR A 262 21.00 0.34 16.94
N MET A 263 19.96 -0.46 17.17
CA MET A 263 20.09 -1.89 17.43
C MET A 263 20.62 -2.63 16.19
N SER A 264 20.21 -2.20 14.99
CA SER A 264 20.62 -2.75 13.69
C SER A 264 20.60 -4.28 13.68
N LEU A 265 19.48 -4.86 14.13
CA LEU A 265 19.30 -6.32 14.20
C LEU A 265 19.42 -6.97 12.83
N GLN A 266 19.02 -6.24 11.78
CA GLN A 266 19.02 -6.67 10.39
C GLN A 266 18.17 -7.92 10.16
N GLU A 267 17.01 -7.96 10.81
CA GLU A 267 16.07 -9.07 10.86
C GLU A 267 14.75 -8.71 10.16
N VAL A 268 14.04 -9.74 9.70
CA VAL A 268 12.68 -9.66 9.15
C VAL A 268 11.78 -10.59 9.97
N LEU A 269 10.67 -10.07 10.49
CA LEU A 269 9.59 -10.92 10.99
C LEU A 269 8.60 -11.15 9.84
N ILE A 270 8.15 -12.39 9.67
CA ILE A 270 7.12 -12.74 8.70
C ILE A 270 5.94 -13.30 9.47
N LEU A 271 4.90 -12.48 9.61
CA LEU A 271 3.69 -12.84 10.35
C LEU A 271 2.63 -13.38 9.39
N ASP A 272 1.86 -14.36 9.86
CA ASP A 272 0.64 -14.79 9.20
C ASP A 272 -0.47 -13.79 9.51
N GLU A 273 -1.02 -13.17 8.47
CA GLU A 273 -2.28 -12.44 8.56
C GLU A 273 -3.35 -13.28 7.90
N ARG A 274 -4.51 -13.41 8.54
CA ARG A 274 -5.66 -14.08 7.93
C ARG A 274 -6.82 -13.13 7.99
N ASP A 275 -7.17 -12.57 6.83
CA ASP A 275 -8.54 -12.15 6.60
C ASP A 275 -9.39 -13.39 6.31
N GLU A 276 -10.68 -13.32 6.64
CA GLU A 276 -11.62 -14.45 6.48
C GLU A 276 -11.61 -15.02 5.04
N ASP A 277 -11.31 -14.18 4.05
CA ASP A 277 -11.43 -14.50 2.63
C ASP A 277 -10.10 -14.59 1.86
N SER A 278 -8.95 -14.27 2.49
CA SER A 278 -7.67 -14.21 1.77
C SER A 278 -6.44 -14.47 2.65
N PRO A 279 -5.47 -15.28 2.17
CA PRO A 279 -4.22 -15.48 2.88
C PRO A 279 -3.35 -14.21 2.84
N GLY A 280 -2.96 -13.73 4.03
CA GLY A 280 -2.16 -12.54 4.23
C GLY A 280 -0.78 -12.82 4.84
N LYS A 281 0.18 -11.93 4.61
CA LYS A 281 1.49 -11.92 5.29
C LYS A 281 1.86 -10.50 5.70
N HIS A 282 2.42 -10.33 6.88
CA HIS A 282 3.10 -9.09 7.25
C HIS A 282 4.61 -9.29 7.29
N PHE A 283 5.34 -8.54 6.46
CA PHE A 283 6.80 -8.45 6.53
C PHE A 283 7.18 -7.22 7.34
N ILE A 284 7.76 -7.46 8.52
CA ILE A 284 8.21 -6.40 9.43
C ILE A 284 9.73 -6.35 9.43
N PHE A 285 10.30 -5.25 8.95
CA PHE A 285 11.75 -5.03 8.84
C PHE A 285 12.28 -4.32 10.08
N SER A 286 13.32 -4.86 10.71
CA SER A 286 13.85 -4.28 11.95
C SER A 286 14.45 -2.89 11.75
N ASP A 287 15.19 -2.66 10.66
CA ASP A 287 15.96 -1.44 10.44
C ASP A 287 16.32 -1.25 8.95
N LYS A 288 16.84 -0.07 8.60
CA LYS A 288 17.17 0.24 7.20
C LYS A 288 18.29 -0.62 6.61
N GLU A 289 19.15 -1.26 7.43
CA GLU A 289 20.25 -2.06 6.93
C GLU A 289 19.77 -3.42 6.41
N VAL A 290 18.65 -3.98 6.92
CA VAL A 290 18.03 -5.16 6.28
C VAL A 290 17.36 -4.81 4.95
N LEU A 291 16.81 -3.60 4.81
CA LEU A 291 16.20 -3.17 3.54
C LEU A 291 17.20 -3.21 2.37
N LYS A 292 18.48 -2.90 2.63
CA LYS A 292 19.56 -2.96 1.63
C LYS A 292 19.85 -4.38 1.13
N LYS A 293 19.39 -5.40 1.86
CA LYS A 293 19.66 -6.81 1.58
C LYS A 293 18.49 -7.51 0.87
N VAL A 294 17.36 -6.81 0.71
CA VAL A 294 16.14 -7.35 0.13
C VAL A 294 15.95 -6.77 -1.27
N ASN A 295 16.07 -7.63 -2.28
CA ASN A 295 15.87 -7.25 -3.67
C ASN A 295 14.47 -7.66 -4.13
N PHE A 296 13.79 -6.83 -4.92
CA PHE A 296 12.45 -7.15 -5.43
C PHE A 296 12.42 -8.45 -6.28
N LYS A 297 13.52 -8.76 -6.98
CA LYS A 297 13.61 -9.95 -7.83
C LYS A 297 13.68 -11.26 -7.04
N THR A 298 14.15 -11.21 -5.79
CA THR A 298 14.41 -12.37 -4.92
C THR A 298 13.81 -12.15 -3.53
N PHE A 299 12.69 -11.43 -3.47
CA PHE A 299 12.14 -10.84 -2.26
C PHE A 299 11.97 -11.86 -1.13
N ILE A 300 11.26 -12.97 -1.37
CA ILE A 300 10.99 -13.98 -0.34
C ILE A 300 12.29 -14.67 0.08
N LYS A 301 13.14 -14.99 -0.90
CA LYS A 301 14.43 -15.63 -0.64
C LYS A 301 15.33 -14.74 0.23
N ASP A 302 15.34 -13.43 0.00
CA ASP A 302 16.14 -12.49 0.78
C ASP A 302 15.54 -12.27 2.18
N CYS A 303 14.23 -12.10 2.30
CA CYS A 303 13.54 -12.02 3.59
C CYS A 303 13.81 -13.28 4.45
N ARG A 304 13.72 -14.47 3.86
CA ARG A 304 13.99 -15.76 4.56
C ARG A 304 15.43 -15.90 5.06
N LYS A 305 16.42 -15.24 4.42
CA LYS A 305 17.82 -15.24 4.92
C LYS A 305 17.99 -14.44 6.21
N HIS A 306 17.10 -13.47 6.43
CA HIS A 306 17.11 -12.56 7.57
C HIS A 306 15.94 -12.81 8.52
N GLU A 307 15.23 -13.91 8.35
CA GLU A 307 14.02 -14.19 9.11
C GLU A 307 14.33 -14.47 10.58
N GLN A 308 13.71 -13.68 11.46
CA GLN A 308 13.62 -13.98 12.88
C GLN A 308 12.33 -14.78 13.13
N LYS A 309 12.48 -16.02 13.58
CA LYS A 309 11.35 -16.93 13.80
C LYS A 309 10.69 -16.76 15.17
N ASP A 310 11.44 -16.26 16.15
CA ASP A 310 10.91 -15.98 17.48
C ASP A 310 10.56 -14.49 17.60
N ALA A 311 9.28 -14.18 17.43
CA ALA A 311 8.74 -12.83 17.56
C ALA A 311 8.49 -12.41 19.02
N SER A 312 8.81 -13.25 20.02
CA SER A 312 8.43 -12.99 21.42
C SER A 312 8.99 -11.67 21.96
N SER A 313 10.25 -11.34 21.64
CA SER A 313 10.89 -10.10 22.08
C SER A 313 10.22 -8.86 21.48
N PHE A 314 9.80 -8.95 20.22
CA PHE A 314 9.06 -7.90 19.52
C PHE A 314 7.69 -7.69 20.16
N TYR A 315 6.92 -8.75 20.41
CA TYR A 315 5.62 -8.64 21.06
C TYR A 315 5.71 -8.14 22.50
N ILE A 316 6.71 -8.56 23.28
CA ILE A 316 6.95 -8.01 24.63
C ILE A 316 7.17 -6.50 24.56
N LYS A 317 7.91 -6.01 23.55
CA LYS A 317 8.10 -4.58 23.35
C LYS A 317 6.79 -3.90 22.96
N LEU A 318 6.05 -4.44 22.00
CA LEU A 318 4.75 -3.91 21.57
C LEU A 318 3.80 -3.75 22.75
N GLU A 319 3.61 -4.81 23.55
CA GLU A 319 2.73 -4.79 24.72
C GLU A 319 3.17 -3.77 25.77
N ARG A 320 4.48 -3.61 25.96
CA ARG A 320 5.01 -2.56 26.85
C ARG A 320 4.68 -1.16 26.33
N GLU A 321 4.80 -0.90 25.03
CA GLU A 321 4.45 0.40 24.46
C GLU A 321 2.93 0.65 24.54
N LYS A 322 2.10 -0.38 24.30
CA LYS A 322 0.63 -0.32 24.47
C LYS A 322 0.24 0.05 25.89
N GLN A 323 0.87 -0.59 26.89
CA GLN A 323 0.64 -0.27 28.31
C GLN A 323 1.07 1.17 28.63
N ASN A 324 2.27 1.58 28.20
CA ASN A 324 2.76 2.95 28.43
C ASN A 324 1.81 4.01 27.84
N LEU A 325 1.29 3.78 26.64
CA LEU A 325 0.33 4.68 26.00
C LEU A 325 -0.98 4.75 26.79
N THR A 326 -1.51 3.60 27.19
CA THR A 326 -2.77 3.51 27.93
C THR A 326 -2.70 4.25 29.27
N ASP A 327 -1.60 4.05 30.01
CA ASP A 327 -1.36 4.73 31.28
C ASP A 327 -1.22 6.24 31.09
N TYR A 328 -0.49 6.66 30.05
CA TYR A 328 -0.37 8.08 29.68
C TYR A 328 -1.73 8.70 29.35
N LEU A 329 -2.53 8.08 28.48
CA LEU A 329 -3.84 8.62 28.08
C LEU A 329 -4.79 8.71 29.27
N LYS A 330 -4.76 7.73 30.17
CA LYS A 330 -5.55 7.77 31.41
C LYS A 330 -5.16 8.95 32.29
N GLU A 331 -3.87 9.14 32.53
CA GLU A 331 -3.36 10.28 33.33
C GLU A 331 -3.75 11.62 32.68
N GLN A 332 -3.57 11.76 31.37
CA GLN A 332 -3.93 12.98 30.66
C GLN A 332 -5.43 13.26 30.68
N TYR A 333 -6.26 12.22 30.58
CA TYR A 333 -7.71 12.35 30.70
C TYR A 333 -8.12 12.82 32.11
N GLU A 334 -7.56 12.22 33.16
CA GLU A 334 -7.84 12.60 34.55
C GLU A 334 -7.44 14.05 34.86
N ASP A 335 -6.37 14.56 34.25
CA ASP A 335 -5.93 15.96 34.34
C ASP A 335 -6.86 16.92 33.58
N ILE A 336 -7.33 16.53 32.39
CA ILE A 336 -8.17 17.37 31.53
C ILE A 336 -9.60 17.54 32.07
N ILE A 337 -10.15 16.50 32.71
CA ILE A 337 -11.54 16.49 33.19
C ILE A 337 -11.70 17.15 34.57
N GLN A 338 -10.62 17.35 35.31
CA GLN A 338 -10.60 18.16 36.54
C GLN A 338 -10.79 19.66 36.24
#